data_AF-A0A953YKC7-F1
#
_entry.id   AF-A0A953YKC7-F1
#
_cell.length_a   1.000
_cell.length_b   1.000
_cell.length_c   1.000
_cell.angle_alpha   90.00
_cell.angle_beta   90.00
_cell.angle_gamma   90.00
#
_symmetry.space_group_name_H-M   'P 1'
#
loop_
_entity.id
_entity.type
_entity.pdbx_description
1 polymer ?
#
loop_
_entity_poly.entity_id
_entity_poly.type
_entity_poly.pdbx_seq_one_letter_code
_entity_poly.pdbx_strand_id
1 'polypeptide(L)'
;YLFRLRNQEDTVRAVAESVMREIIGQSDLQSALTRSRSEIEQDVRDGIRRILADYESGISVTSVQLLNVSPPPQVIDAFNDVIRAQADRETQVNQGRRYFAEVREQSRGEAARMLQDAEAYQERVINEAEGQAQRFLYVLSSYSQNPSVTAQRMYVETLQDVLTNANVVMIDSGQAGGTGGDVVQYLPLNELLPRPGAAAPANDNQ
;
A
#
# COMPACT_ATOMS: atom_id res chain seq x y z
N TYR A 1 42.84 1.32 -57.25
CA TYR A 1 41.82 2.35 -56.97
C TYR A 1 40.97 2.54 -58.22
N LEU A 2 39.80 1.92 -58.28
CA LEU A 2 38.88 1.97 -59.42
C LEU A 2 37.63 2.71 -58.98
N PHE A 3 37.76 4.03 -58.81
CA PHE A 3 36.70 4.87 -58.28
C PHE A 3 36.07 5.68 -59.42
N ARG A 4 34.74 5.60 -59.55
CA ARG A 4 33.98 6.38 -60.54
C ARG A 4 33.68 7.81 -60.08
N LEU A 5 34.10 8.20 -58.87
CA LEU A 5 33.82 9.52 -58.29
C LEU A 5 35.05 10.44 -58.30
N ARG A 6 34.82 11.67 -58.77
CA ARG A 6 35.84 12.73 -58.94
C ARG A 6 36.30 13.34 -57.61
N ASN A 7 35.47 13.26 -56.55
CA ASN A 7 35.80 13.66 -55.18
C ASN A 7 35.03 12.79 -54.16
N GLN A 8 35.70 11.80 -53.56
CA GLN A 8 35.05 10.80 -52.71
C GLN A 8 34.59 11.36 -51.36
N GLU A 9 35.43 12.15 -50.70
CA GLU A 9 35.13 12.68 -49.37
C GLU A 9 33.93 13.63 -49.40
N ASP A 10 33.89 14.55 -50.36
CA ASP A 10 32.76 15.48 -50.53
C ASP A 10 31.45 14.76 -50.86
N THR A 11 31.52 13.73 -51.70
CA THR A 11 30.31 12.98 -52.08
C THR A 11 29.78 12.16 -50.92
N VAL A 12 30.65 11.50 -50.16
CA VAL A 12 30.26 10.76 -48.95
C VAL A 12 29.66 11.71 -47.92
N ARG A 13 30.24 12.91 -47.73
CA ARG A 13 29.72 13.92 -46.83
C ARG A 13 28.34 14.40 -47.26
N ALA A 14 28.13 14.73 -48.53
CA ALA A 14 26.85 15.19 -49.04
C ALA A 14 25.74 14.12 -48.89
N VAL A 15 26.08 12.86 -49.17
CA VAL A 15 25.16 11.72 -48.98
C VAL A 15 24.83 11.54 -47.49
N ALA A 16 25.83 11.59 -46.61
CA ALA A 16 25.63 11.45 -45.17
C ALA A 16 24.77 12.59 -44.61
N GLU A 17 25.00 13.84 -45.00
CA GLU A 17 24.20 14.99 -44.57
C GLU A 17 22.74 14.88 -45.07
N SER A 18 22.52 14.38 -46.28
CA SER A 18 21.17 14.18 -46.83
C SER A 18 20.40 13.10 -46.08
N VAL A 19 21.01 11.92 -45.89
CA VAL A 19 20.38 10.80 -45.17
C VAL A 19 20.13 11.16 -43.72
N MET A 20 21.07 11.83 -43.05
CA MET A 20 20.89 12.30 -41.68
C MET A 20 19.69 13.26 -41.59
N ARG A 21 19.57 14.21 -42.53
CA ARG A 21 18.43 15.16 -42.55
C ARG A 21 17.09 14.45 -42.77
N GLU A 22 17.05 13.45 -43.65
CA GLU A 22 15.84 12.69 -43.94
C GLU A 22 15.38 11.87 -42.72
N ILE A 23 16.27 11.07 -42.14
CA ILE A 23 15.95 10.20 -41.01
C ILE A 23 15.60 11.02 -39.76
N ILE A 24 16.38 12.08 -39.46
CA ILE A 24 16.09 12.96 -38.32
C ILE A 24 14.75 13.69 -38.52
N GLY A 25 14.42 14.09 -39.75
CA GLY A 25 13.14 14.76 -40.06
C GLY A 25 11.91 13.85 -39.97
N GLN A 26 12.08 12.53 -40.07
CA GLN A 26 11.02 11.54 -39.90
C GLN A 26 10.91 11.04 -38.45
N SER A 27 11.99 11.17 -37.66
CA SER A 27 12.02 10.74 -36.26
C SER A 27 11.50 11.81 -35.30
N ASP A 28 10.86 11.38 -34.21
CA ASP A 28 10.60 12.28 -33.08
C ASP A 28 11.92 12.61 -32.38
N LEU A 29 12.18 13.90 -32.14
CA LEU A 29 13.39 14.37 -31.48
C LEU A 29 13.61 13.68 -30.12
N GLN A 30 12.55 13.33 -29.40
CA GLN A 30 12.65 12.62 -28.12
C GLN A 30 13.23 11.20 -28.28
N SER A 31 12.85 10.50 -29.35
CA SER A 31 13.34 9.16 -29.67
C SER A 31 14.84 9.19 -30.02
N ALA A 32 15.29 10.26 -30.70
CA ALA A 32 16.68 10.50 -31.02
C ALA A 32 17.57 10.76 -29.79
N LEU A 33 16.98 11.22 -28.68
CA LEU A 33 17.69 11.54 -27.43
C LEU A 33 17.74 10.38 -26.42
N THR A 34 16.92 9.34 -26.59
CA THR A 34 16.83 8.21 -25.66
C THR A 34 17.27 6.90 -26.30
N ARG A 35 16.35 5.93 -26.48
CA ARG A 35 16.68 4.54 -26.80
C ARG A 35 16.81 4.30 -28.31
N SER A 36 16.09 5.07 -29.11
CA SER A 36 16.12 4.97 -30.58
C SER A 36 17.34 5.61 -31.20
N ARG A 37 18.28 6.17 -30.42
CA ARG A 37 19.56 6.65 -30.96
C ARG A 37 20.33 5.54 -31.68
N SER A 38 20.41 4.34 -31.11
CA SER A 38 21.09 3.21 -31.76
C SER A 38 20.36 2.74 -33.02
N GLU A 39 19.03 2.83 -33.02
CA GLU A 39 18.18 2.47 -34.16
C GLU A 39 18.39 3.49 -35.30
N ILE A 40 18.38 4.78 -34.98
CA ILE A 40 18.67 5.87 -35.92
C ILE A 40 20.09 5.77 -36.48
N GLU A 41 21.10 5.47 -35.63
CA GLU A 41 22.48 5.25 -36.09
C GLU A 41 22.59 4.05 -37.05
N GLN A 42 21.72 3.05 -36.90
CA GLN A 42 21.65 1.90 -37.81
C GLN A 42 20.91 2.27 -39.12
N ASP A 43 19.77 2.94 -39.03
CA ASP A 43 18.98 3.37 -40.19
C ASP A 43 19.75 4.34 -41.08
N VAL A 44 20.47 5.30 -40.47
CA VAL A 44 21.36 6.22 -41.18
C VAL A 44 22.48 5.45 -41.88
N ARG A 45 23.09 4.48 -41.19
CA ARG A 45 24.18 3.67 -41.77
C ARG A 45 23.68 2.88 -42.98
N ASP A 46 22.50 2.28 -42.88
CA ASP A 46 21.92 1.50 -43.96
C ASP A 46 21.44 2.37 -45.12
N GLY A 47 20.92 3.58 -44.84
CA GLY A 47 20.61 4.60 -45.85
C GLY A 47 21.85 5.07 -46.61
N ILE A 48 22.93 5.40 -45.91
CA ILE A 48 24.21 5.79 -46.53
C ILE A 48 24.77 4.65 -47.38
N ARG A 49 24.77 3.41 -46.87
CA ARG A 49 25.23 2.23 -47.63
C ARG A 49 24.44 2.02 -48.90
N ARG A 50 23.12 2.17 -48.86
CA ARG A 50 22.24 2.00 -50.03
C ARG A 50 22.62 3.00 -51.13
N ILE A 51 22.73 4.28 -50.79
CA ILE A 51 23.07 5.33 -51.75
C ILE A 51 24.51 5.18 -52.26
N LEU A 52 25.47 4.80 -51.41
CA LEU A 52 26.87 4.59 -51.82
C LEU A 52 27.07 3.33 -52.67
N ALA A 53 26.21 2.31 -52.52
CA ALA A 53 26.17 1.14 -53.38
C ALA A 53 25.63 1.50 -54.78
N ASP A 54 24.58 2.32 -54.85
CA ASP A 54 24.02 2.81 -56.13
C ASP A 54 25.04 3.62 -56.94
N TYR A 55 25.90 4.39 -56.27
CA TYR A 55 27.00 5.12 -56.92
C TYR A 55 28.23 4.26 -57.27
N GLU A 56 28.20 2.94 -57.02
CA GLU A 56 29.33 2.01 -57.19
C GLU A 56 30.65 2.57 -56.60
N SER A 57 30.56 3.24 -55.45
CA SER A 57 31.67 4.01 -54.88
C SER A 57 32.82 3.14 -54.35
N GLY A 58 32.57 1.86 -54.08
CA GLY A 58 33.55 0.93 -53.50
C GLY A 58 33.89 1.22 -52.02
N ILE A 59 33.11 2.08 -51.35
CA ILE A 59 33.33 2.52 -49.97
C ILE A 59 32.44 1.71 -49.02
N SER A 60 33.01 1.16 -47.94
CA SER A 60 32.28 0.45 -46.89
C SER A 60 32.17 1.29 -45.63
N VAL A 61 30.95 1.49 -45.14
CA VAL A 61 30.67 2.21 -43.88
C VAL A 61 30.61 1.22 -42.72
N THR A 62 31.56 1.35 -41.78
CA THR A 62 31.66 0.48 -40.60
C THR A 62 30.72 0.90 -39.47
N SER A 63 30.71 2.19 -39.11
CA SER A 63 29.87 2.73 -38.03
C SER A 63 29.53 4.20 -38.28
N VAL A 64 28.39 4.62 -37.72
CA VAL A 64 27.91 6.01 -37.69
C VAL A 64 27.58 6.30 -36.23
N GLN A 65 27.99 7.46 -35.72
CA GLN A 65 27.75 7.90 -34.35
C GLN A 65 27.15 9.29 -34.35
N LEU A 66 26.05 9.48 -33.62
CA LEU A 66 25.44 10.80 -33.39
C LEU A 66 26.19 11.51 -32.25
N LEU A 67 26.97 12.56 -32.55
CA LEU A 67 27.83 13.22 -31.54
C LEU A 67 27.05 14.05 -30.53
N ASN A 68 26.20 14.99 -30.98
CA ASN A 68 25.38 15.81 -30.10
C ASN A 68 24.10 16.22 -30.83
N VAL A 69 22.95 15.83 -30.28
CA VAL A 69 21.63 16.26 -30.75
C VAL A 69 21.10 17.20 -29.69
N SER A 70 20.94 18.48 -30.02
CA SER A 70 20.42 19.49 -29.10
C SER A 70 19.41 20.38 -29.83
N PRO A 71 18.26 20.70 -29.22
CA PRO A 71 17.34 21.69 -29.78
C PRO A 71 18.00 23.08 -29.92
N PRO A 72 17.56 23.92 -30.86
CA PRO A 72 18.07 25.28 -30.97
C PRO A 72 17.71 26.10 -29.71
N PRO A 73 18.56 27.05 -29.28
CA PRO A 73 18.41 27.75 -27.99
C PRO A 73 17.09 28.51 -27.84
N GLN A 74 16.45 28.87 -28.95
CA GLN A 74 15.18 29.59 -28.97
C GLN A 74 13.98 28.75 -28.47
N VAL A 75 14.10 27.41 -28.45
CA VAL A 75 12.98 26.49 -28.12
C VAL A 75 13.29 25.51 -26.99
N ILE A 76 14.48 25.58 -26.39
CA ILE A 76 14.91 24.64 -25.33
C ILE A 76 13.93 24.65 -24.15
N ASP A 77 13.49 25.84 -23.73
CA ASP A 77 12.59 25.98 -22.57
C ASP A 77 11.23 25.32 -22.82
N ALA A 78 10.63 25.57 -23.99
CA ALA A 78 9.36 24.96 -24.38
C ALA A 78 9.46 23.43 -24.51
N PHE A 79 10.60 22.91 -24.96
CA PHE A 79 10.85 21.46 -25.00
C PHE A 79 10.97 20.85 -23.60
N ASN A 80 11.73 21.51 -22.72
CA ASN A 80 11.88 21.09 -21.34
C ASN A 80 10.52 21.10 -20.61
N ASP A 81 9.65 22.04 -20.94
CA ASP A 81 8.28 22.08 -20.42
C ASP A 81 7.45 20.87 -20.85
N VAL A 82 7.51 20.48 -22.13
CA VAL A 82 6.79 19.29 -22.63
C VAL A 82 7.29 18.01 -21.94
N ILE A 83 8.61 17.86 -21.77
CA ILE A 83 9.20 16.70 -21.08
C ILE A 83 8.76 16.65 -19.62
N ARG A 84 8.78 17.80 -18.92
CA ARG A 84 8.29 17.92 -17.55
C ARG A 84 6.81 17.56 -17.47
N ALA A 85 5.97 18.12 -18.33
CA ALA A 85 4.53 17.83 -18.36
C ALA A 85 4.22 16.36 -18.64
N GLN A 86 4.99 15.69 -19.51
CA GLN A 86 4.86 14.26 -19.76
C GLN A 86 5.27 13.42 -18.54
N ALA A 87 6.37 13.77 -17.89
CA ALA A 87 6.81 13.12 -16.66
C ALA A 87 5.80 13.31 -15.51
N ASP A 88 5.24 14.51 -15.38
CA ASP A 88 4.21 14.83 -14.39
C ASP A 88 2.92 14.03 -14.67
N ARG A 89 2.50 13.96 -15.94
CA ARG A 89 1.36 13.14 -16.36
C ARG A 89 1.58 11.67 -16.00
N GLU A 90 2.73 11.11 -16.34
CA GLU A 90 3.05 9.70 -16.07
C GLU A 90 3.08 9.44 -14.55
N THR A 91 3.66 10.37 -13.79
CA THR A 91 3.67 10.32 -12.33
C THR A 91 2.24 10.33 -11.77
N GLN A 92 1.39 11.22 -12.25
CA GLN A 92 0.00 11.34 -11.80
C GLN A 92 -0.85 10.12 -12.16
N VAL A 93 -0.66 9.56 -13.36
CA VAL A 93 -1.30 8.30 -13.78
C VAL A 93 -0.86 7.15 -12.87
N ASN A 94 0.44 7.06 -12.57
CA ASN A 94 0.97 6.01 -11.72
C ASN A 94 0.50 6.16 -10.26
N GLN A 95 0.41 7.38 -9.73
CA GLN A 95 -0.19 7.64 -8.42
C GLN A 95 -1.66 7.22 -8.39
N GLY A 96 -2.45 7.57 -9.41
CA GLY A 96 -3.85 7.15 -9.51
C GLY A 96 -4.02 5.63 -9.58
N ARG A 97 -3.17 4.95 -10.35
CA ARG A 97 -3.15 3.47 -10.42
C ARG A 97 -2.80 2.84 -9.07
N ARG A 98 -1.82 3.39 -8.35
CA ARG A 98 -1.43 2.94 -7.02
C ARG A 98 -2.57 3.10 -6.02
N TYR A 99 -3.17 4.29 -5.97
CA TYR A 99 -4.31 4.57 -5.09
C TYR A 99 -5.49 3.65 -5.37
N PHE A 100 -5.85 3.45 -6.65
CA PHE A 100 -6.91 2.51 -7.01
C PHE A 100 -6.59 1.06 -6.57
N ALA A 101 -5.35 0.61 -6.75
CA ALA A 101 -4.93 -0.71 -6.33
C ALA A 101 -4.97 -0.87 -4.81
N GLU A 102 -4.53 0.14 -4.07
CA GLU A 102 -4.53 0.20 -2.61
C GLU A 102 -5.95 0.15 -2.05
N VAL A 103 -6.85 1.03 -2.50
CA VAL A 103 -8.25 1.04 -2.07
C VAL A 103 -8.92 -0.30 -2.35
N ARG A 104 -8.70 -0.87 -3.54
CA ARG A 104 -9.28 -2.18 -3.90
C ARG A 104 -8.78 -3.30 -2.98
N GLU A 105 -7.50 -3.29 -2.62
CA GLU A 105 -6.93 -4.32 -1.75
C GLU A 105 -7.38 -4.13 -0.31
N GLN A 106 -7.45 -2.89 0.17
CA GLN A 106 -8.02 -2.56 1.46
C GLN A 106 -9.46 -3.04 1.56
N SER A 107 -10.32 -2.73 0.58
CA SER A 107 -11.72 -3.19 0.58
C SER A 107 -11.83 -4.72 0.57
N ARG A 108 -10.93 -5.43 -0.11
CA ARG A 108 -10.88 -6.90 -0.07
C ARG A 108 -10.46 -7.41 1.29
N GLY A 109 -9.45 -6.80 1.90
CA GLY A 109 -8.98 -7.13 3.24
C GLY A 109 -10.07 -6.89 4.30
N GLU A 110 -10.80 -5.79 4.20
CA GLU A 110 -11.94 -5.48 5.07
C GLU A 110 -13.09 -6.47 4.89
N ALA A 111 -13.43 -6.83 3.66
CA ALA A 111 -14.46 -7.84 3.38
C ALA A 111 -14.06 -9.22 3.93
N ALA A 112 -12.80 -9.63 3.73
CA ALA A 112 -12.29 -10.89 4.26
C ALA A 112 -12.27 -10.89 5.80
N ARG A 113 -11.85 -9.79 6.42
CA ARG A 113 -11.88 -9.63 7.89
C ARG A 113 -13.30 -9.73 8.43
N MET A 114 -14.26 -9.05 7.80
CA MET A 114 -15.66 -9.10 8.20
C MET A 114 -16.23 -10.52 8.15
N LEU A 115 -15.88 -11.29 7.12
CA LEU A 115 -16.30 -12.68 6.99
C LEU A 115 -15.66 -13.58 8.06
N GLN A 116 -14.36 -13.42 8.31
CA GLN A 116 -13.64 -14.15 9.36
C GLN A 116 -14.16 -13.81 10.76
N ASP A 117 -14.49 -12.55 11.03
CA ASP A 117 -15.07 -12.12 12.30
C ASP A 117 -16.47 -12.73 12.50
N ALA A 118 -17.27 -12.83 11.43
CA ALA A 118 -18.57 -13.47 11.46
C ALA A 118 -18.47 -14.98 11.72
N GLU A 119 -17.55 -15.67 11.04
CA GLU A 119 -17.26 -17.10 11.27
C GLU A 119 -16.75 -17.34 12.69
N ALA A 120 -15.80 -16.54 13.18
CA ALA A 120 -15.30 -16.61 14.54
C ALA A 120 -16.40 -16.36 15.58
N TYR A 121 -17.30 -15.41 15.32
CA TYR A 121 -18.46 -15.15 16.18
C TYR A 121 -19.39 -16.38 16.22
N GLN A 122 -19.71 -16.95 15.06
CA GLN A 122 -20.54 -18.15 14.96
C GLN A 122 -19.93 -19.32 15.73
N GLU A 123 -18.66 -19.63 15.51
CA GLU A 123 -17.96 -20.70 16.20
C GLU A 123 -17.91 -20.46 17.72
N ARG A 124 -17.66 -19.22 18.15
CA ARG A 124 -17.66 -18.87 19.57
C ARG A 124 -19.03 -19.13 20.20
N VAL A 125 -20.12 -18.75 19.54
CA VAL A 125 -21.49 -18.99 20.04
C VAL A 125 -21.80 -20.49 20.11
N ILE A 126 -21.42 -21.26 19.10
CA ILE A 126 -21.62 -22.72 19.09
C ILE A 126 -20.82 -23.36 20.23
N ASN A 127 -19.53 -23.06 20.34
CA ASN A 127 -18.65 -23.61 21.38
C ASN A 127 -19.11 -23.21 22.78
N GLU A 128 -19.61 -21.98 22.96
CA GLU A 128 -20.15 -21.53 24.24
C GLU A 128 -21.44 -22.29 24.59
N ALA A 129 -22.35 -22.45 23.64
CA ALA A 129 -23.59 -23.21 23.83
C ALA A 129 -23.30 -24.69 24.13
N GLU A 130 -22.38 -25.31 23.40
CA GLU A 130 -21.94 -26.70 23.65
C GLU A 130 -21.28 -26.84 25.02
N GLY A 131 -20.40 -25.91 25.40
CA GLY A 131 -19.77 -25.89 26.71
C GLY A 131 -20.76 -25.69 27.86
N GLN A 132 -21.78 -24.84 27.66
CA GLN A 132 -22.88 -24.69 28.62
C GLN A 132 -23.75 -25.96 28.70
N ALA A 133 -24.09 -26.58 27.57
CA ALA A 133 -24.85 -27.82 27.53
C ALA A 133 -24.10 -28.98 28.22
N GLN A 134 -22.80 -29.12 27.95
CA GLN A 134 -21.95 -30.11 28.61
C GLN A 134 -21.89 -29.84 30.12
N ARG A 135 -21.66 -28.59 30.55
CA ARG A 135 -21.70 -28.22 31.97
C ARG A 135 -23.02 -28.60 32.62
N PHE A 136 -24.15 -28.31 31.97
CA PHE A 136 -25.46 -28.69 32.46
C PHE A 136 -25.63 -30.21 32.60
N LEU A 137 -25.20 -30.99 31.60
CA LEU A 137 -25.24 -32.46 31.67
C LEU A 137 -24.38 -33.01 32.81
N TYR A 138 -23.19 -32.46 33.03
CA TYR A 138 -22.35 -32.83 34.17
C TYR A 138 -23.05 -32.55 35.50
N VAL A 139 -23.61 -31.35 35.66
CA VAL A 139 -24.37 -30.96 36.87
C VAL A 139 -25.57 -31.90 37.07
N LEU A 140 -26.36 -32.15 36.02
CA LEU A 140 -27.51 -33.05 36.07
C LEU A 140 -27.11 -34.46 36.52
N SER A 141 -26.02 -35.00 35.97
CA SER A 141 -25.51 -36.31 36.37
C SER A 141 -25.11 -36.34 37.85
N SER A 142 -24.43 -35.31 38.35
CA SER A 142 -24.05 -35.20 39.76
C SER A 142 -25.26 -35.04 40.69
N TYR A 143 -26.25 -34.27 40.26
CA TYR A 143 -27.49 -34.05 40.99
C TYR A 143 -28.30 -35.34 41.10
N SER A 144 -28.36 -36.14 40.03
CA SER A 144 -29.06 -37.43 40.03
C SER A 144 -28.44 -38.45 41.01
N GLN A 145 -27.12 -38.38 41.23
CA GLN A 145 -26.41 -39.24 42.19
C GLN A 145 -26.61 -38.78 43.64
N ASN A 146 -26.48 -37.48 43.91
CA ASN A 146 -26.62 -36.90 45.25
C ASN A 146 -27.25 -35.49 45.20
N PRO A 147 -28.58 -35.38 45.37
CA PRO A 147 -29.29 -34.09 45.23
C PRO A 147 -28.93 -33.06 46.31
N SER A 148 -28.80 -33.48 47.58
CA SER A 148 -28.60 -32.58 48.72
C SER A 148 -27.23 -31.89 48.71
N VAL A 149 -26.17 -32.65 48.44
CA VAL A 149 -24.78 -32.14 48.41
C VAL A 149 -24.58 -31.20 47.22
N THR A 150 -25.14 -31.55 46.06
CA THR A 150 -25.01 -30.77 44.82
C THR A 150 -25.72 -29.40 44.95
N ALA A 151 -26.91 -29.36 45.54
CA ALA A 151 -27.64 -28.11 45.79
C ALA A 151 -26.92 -27.21 46.80
N GLN A 152 -26.41 -27.78 47.89
CA GLN A 152 -25.67 -27.04 48.91
C GLN A 152 -24.37 -26.45 48.35
N ARG A 153 -23.66 -27.21 47.51
CA ARG A 153 -22.45 -26.74 46.81
C ARG A 153 -22.75 -25.55 45.89
N MET A 154 -23.76 -25.65 45.03
CA MET A 154 -24.16 -24.53 44.16
C MET A 154 -24.53 -23.27 44.96
N TYR A 155 -25.22 -23.43 46.09
CA TYR A 155 -25.57 -22.29 46.95
C TYR A 155 -24.33 -21.59 47.53
N VAL A 156 -23.34 -22.36 47.98
CA VAL A 156 -22.09 -21.80 48.51
C VAL A 156 -21.24 -21.16 47.40
N GLU A 157 -21.14 -21.79 46.22
CA GLU A 157 -20.41 -21.24 45.06
C GLU A 157 -21.06 -19.94 44.56
N THR A 158 -22.39 -19.91 44.42
CA THR A 158 -23.11 -18.68 44.01
C THR A 158 -22.98 -17.56 45.05
N LEU A 159 -23.04 -17.88 46.34
CA LEU A 159 -22.75 -16.90 47.40
C LEU A 159 -21.32 -16.38 47.32
N GLN A 160 -20.34 -17.25 47.08
CA GLN A 160 -18.94 -16.85 46.94
C GLN A 160 -18.75 -15.90 45.74
N ASP A 161 -19.35 -16.20 44.59
CA ASP A 161 -19.25 -15.35 43.39
C ASP A 161 -19.91 -13.98 43.60
N VAL A 162 -21.09 -13.95 44.24
CA VAL A 162 -21.78 -12.70 44.56
C VAL A 162 -20.98 -11.89 45.57
N LEU A 163 -20.46 -12.50 46.63
CA LEU A 163 -19.69 -11.82 47.66
C LEU A 163 -18.33 -11.33 47.16
N THR A 164 -17.72 -12.01 46.18
CA THR A 164 -16.45 -11.59 45.56
C THR A 164 -16.65 -10.39 44.62
N ASN A 165 -17.76 -10.35 43.89
CA ASN A 165 -18.07 -9.25 42.96
C ASN A 165 -18.83 -8.09 43.62
N ALA A 166 -19.35 -8.27 44.84
CA ALA A 166 -20.00 -7.21 45.59
C ALA A 166 -18.95 -6.26 46.20
N ASN A 167 -19.06 -4.98 45.89
CA ASN A 167 -18.33 -3.93 46.60
C ASN A 167 -18.97 -3.75 47.99
N VAL A 168 -18.42 -4.44 49.00
CA VAL A 168 -18.91 -4.33 50.38
C VAL A 168 -18.36 -3.04 50.99
N VAL A 169 -19.21 -2.01 51.07
CA VAL A 169 -18.91 -0.79 51.83
C VAL A 169 -19.34 -1.02 53.28
N MET A 170 -18.38 -1.27 54.17
CA MET A 170 -18.63 -1.35 55.61
C MET A 170 -18.76 0.05 56.19
N ILE A 171 -19.96 0.42 56.63
CA ILE A 171 -20.19 1.62 57.44
C ILE A 171 -20.05 1.20 58.90
N ASP A 172 -18.96 1.59 59.54
CA ASP A 172 -18.78 1.41 60.98
C ASP A 172 -19.68 2.39 61.73
N SER A 173 -20.87 1.94 62.12
CA SER A 173 -21.77 2.69 63.01
C SER A 173 -21.41 2.50 64.49
N GLY A 174 -20.15 2.20 64.79
CA GLY A 174 -19.64 1.78 66.09
C GLY A 174 -18.71 2.77 66.77
N GLN A 175 -18.95 4.08 66.70
CA GLN A 175 -18.45 5.00 67.72
C GLN A 175 -19.56 5.92 68.23
N ALA A 176 -20.27 5.40 69.23
CA ALA A 176 -21.14 6.15 70.10
C ALA A 176 -20.31 7.20 70.86
N GLY A 177 -20.48 8.48 70.51
CA GLY A 177 -19.82 9.56 71.21
C GLY A 177 -20.06 10.96 70.66
N GLY A 178 -21.33 11.36 70.43
CA GLY A 178 -21.67 12.78 70.27
C GLY A 178 -22.76 13.07 69.24
N THR A 179 -23.93 13.45 69.72
CA THR A 179 -24.99 14.27 69.12
C THR A 179 -24.76 14.85 67.72
N GLY A 180 -25.72 14.62 66.82
CA GLY A 180 -25.98 15.47 65.65
C GLY A 180 -25.81 14.70 64.34
N GLY A 181 -26.89 14.59 63.57
CA GLY A 181 -26.92 13.86 62.31
C GLY A 181 -25.86 14.34 61.34
N ASP A 182 -25.02 13.43 60.90
CA ASP A 182 -24.24 13.59 59.68
C ASP A 182 -24.23 12.23 58.97
N VAL A 183 -25.26 12.03 58.15
CA VAL A 183 -25.24 11.00 57.12
C VAL A 183 -24.24 11.50 56.10
N VAL A 184 -22.97 11.09 56.24
CA VAL A 184 -21.93 11.44 55.29
C VAL A 184 -22.36 10.92 53.92
N GLN A 185 -22.78 11.83 53.05
CA GLN A 185 -23.16 11.52 51.68
C GLN A 185 -21.90 11.09 50.93
N TYR A 186 -21.83 9.79 50.63
CA TYR A 186 -20.75 9.22 49.84
C TYR A 186 -20.77 9.83 48.44
N LEU A 187 -19.81 10.73 48.18
CA LEU A 187 -19.54 11.24 46.84
C LEU A 187 -18.38 10.40 46.27
N PRO A 188 -18.62 9.49 45.32
CA PRO A 188 -17.56 8.68 44.73
C PRO A 188 -16.67 9.55 43.83
N LEU A 189 -15.63 10.16 44.41
CA LEU A 189 -14.63 10.90 43.64
C LEU A 189 -13.83 10.00 42.68
N ASN A 190 -13.85 8.68 42.89
CA ASN A 190 -13.15 7.71 42.04
C ASN A 190 -13.88 7.36 40.74
N GLU A 191 -15.15 7.73 40.58
CA GLU A 191 -15.90 7.53 39.32
C GLU A 191 -15.77 8.72 38.36
N LEU A 192 -15.34 9.89 38.86
CA LEU A 192 -15.12 11.09 38.04
C LEU A 192 -13.67 11.22 37.52
N LEU A 193 -12.74 10.42 38.05
CA LEU A 193 -11.37 10.37 37.55
C LEU A 193 -11.20 9.15 36.64
N PRO A 194 -10.96 9.35 35.32
CA PRO A 194 -10.64 8.25 34.43
C PRO A 194 -9.41 7.54 34.98
N ARG A 195 -9.54 6.24 35.21
CA ARG A 195 -8.47 5.35 35.67
C ARG A 195 -7.22 5.58 34.82
N PRO A 196 -6.10 6.10 35.36
CA PRO A 196 -4.85 6.18 34.62
C PRO A 196 -4.29 4.76 34.52
N GLY A 197 -4.56 4.10 33.40
CA GLY A 197 -4.15 2.71 33.18
C GLY A 197 -4.90 1.97 32.09
N ALA A 198 -5.97 2.52 31.51
CA ALA A 198 -6.51 2.01 30.25
C ALA A 198 -5.65 2.55 29.09
N ALA A 199 -4.58 1.84 28.77
CA ALA A 199 -3.82 2.05 27.54
C ALA A 199 -4.77 2.00 26.33
N ALA A 200 -4.85 3.11 25.60
CA ALA A 200 -5.55 3.19 24.34
C ALA A 200 -4.86 2.28 23.31
N PRO A 201 -5.60 1.51 22.49
CA PRO A 201 -5.01 0.93 21.29
C PRO A 201 -4.60 2.08 20.36
N ALA A 202 -3.32 2.10 20.01
CA ALA A 202 -2.75 3.00 19.03
C ALA A 202 -3.49 2.84 17.70
N ASN A 203 -4.24 3.88 17.31
CA ASN A 203 -4.78 3.99 15.96
C ASN A 203 -3.70 4.64 15.09
N ASP A 204 -2.85 3.77 14.55
CA ASP A 204 -1.90 4.09 13.49
C ASP A 204 -2.72 4.12 12.18
N ASN A 205 -2.98 5.33 11.67
CA ASN A 205 -3.42 5.59 10.29
C ASN A 205 -3.39 7.10 10.03
N GLN A 206 -2.20 7.59 9.66
CA GLN A 206 -2.00 8.59 8.61
C GLN A 206 -0.79 8.19 7.77
#